data_AF-A0A7K8KM38-F1
#
_entry.id   AF-A0A7K8KM38-F1
#
_cell.length_a   1.000
_cell.length_b   1.000
_cell.length_c   1.000
_cell.angle_alpha   90.00
_cell.angle_beta   90.00
_cell.angle_gamma   90.00
#
_symmetry.space_group_name_H-M   'P 1'
#
loop_
_entity.id
_entity.type
_entity.pdbx_description
1 polymer ?
#
loop_
_entity_poly.entity_id
_entity_poly.type
_entity_poly.pdbx_seq_one_letter_code
_entity_poly.pdbx_strand_id
1 'polypeptide(L)' 'QVMEAFEQAERKPKPSLRLLFSDVYREMPPHLRRQQEALEQHLQHYGEHYPLEHFQK' A
#
# COMPACT_ATOMS: atom_id res chain seq x y z
N GLN A 1 -25.93 5.67 12.48
CA GLN A 1 -24.90 4.72 12.96
C GLN A 1 -24.30 3.91 11.80
N VAL A 2 -25.04 3.05 11.09
CA VAL A 2 -24.47 2.27 9.97
C VAL A 2 -24.07 3.14 8.77
N MET A 3 -24.95 4.04 8.31
CA MET A 3 -24.66 4.91 7.16
C MET A 3 -23.49 5.86 7.41
N GLU A 4 -23.37 6.40 8.63
CA GLU A 4 -22.27 7.27 9.02
C GLU A 4 -20.92 6.53 9.05
N ALA A 5 -20.89 5.30 9.59
CA ALA A 5 -19.68 4.47 9.56
C ALA A 5 -19.27 4.09 8.12
N PHE A 6 -20.24 3.92 7.23
CA PHE A 6 -20.01 3.64 5.81
C PHE A 6 -19.37 4.84 5.11
N GLU A 7 -19.95 6.03 5.23
CA GLU A 7 -19.38 7.27 4.67
C GLU A 7 -17.96 7.55 5.19
N GLN A 8 -17.72 7.30 6.48
CA GLN A 8 -16.38 7.43 7.07
C GLN A 8 -15.38 6.41 6.51
N ALA A 9 -15.82 5.20 6.19
CA ALA A 9 -14.96 4.17 5.62
C ALA A 9 -14.59 4.48 4.16
N GLU A 10 -15.53 4.98 3.35
CA GLU A 10 -15.28 5.32 1.94
C GLU A 10 -14.29 6.47 1.77
N ARG A 11 -14.27 7.43 2.70
CA ARG A 11 -13.35 8.58 2.65
C ARG A 11 -11.93 8.24 3.10
N LYS A 12 -11.72 7.09 3.75
CA LYS A 12 -10.39 6.71 4.25
C LYS A 12 -9.50 6.29 3.08
N PRO A 13 -8.28 6.83 2.97
CA PRO A 13 -7.31 6.36 1.99
C PRO A 13 -6.92 4.90 2.30
N LYS A 14 -6.65 4.14 1.24
CA LYS A 14 -6.17 2.77 1.29
C LYS A 14 -4.85 2.69 2.06
N PRO A 15 -4.58 1.57 2.75
CA PRO A 15 -3.31 1.36 3.46
C PRO A 15 -2.10 1.48 2.53
N SER A 16 -0.93 1.84 3.08
CA SER A 16 0.31 1.98 2.29
C SER A 16 0.66 0.69 1.55
N LEU A 17 1.17 0.83 0.31
CA LEU A 17 1.59 -0.30 -0.53
C LEU A 17 2.70 -1.13 0.11
N ARG A 18 3.46 -0.57 1.05
CA ARG A 18 4.47 -1.29 1.83
C ARG A 18 3.87 -2.45 2.64
N LEU A 19 2.61 -2.30 3.06
CA LEU A 19 1.89 -3.33 3.81
C LEU A 19 1.56 -4.56 2.96
N LEU A 20 1.72 -4.51 1.64
CA LEU A 20 1.57 -5.67 0.76
C LEU A 20 2.61 -6.77 1.07
N PHE A 21 3.79 -6.38 1.54
CA PHE A 21 4.92 -7.30 1.78
C PHE A 21 5.14 -7.60 3.26
N SER A 22 4.51 -6.86 4.17
CA SER A 22 4.56 -7.13 5.61
C SER A 22 3.63 -8.28 6.00
N ASP A 23 3.87 -8.88 7.16
CA ASP A 23 3.05 -9.95 7.76
C ASP A 23 2.91 -11.25 6.94
N VAL A 24 3.58 -11.38 5.79
CA VAL A 24 3.69 -12.63 5.04
C VAL A 24 4.43 -13.71 5.86
N TYR A 25 5.45 -13.28 6.58
CA TYR A 25 6.18 -14.05 7.57
C TYR A 25 6.38 -13.20 8.82
N ARG A 26 6.69 -13.84 9.95
CA ARG A 26 7.02 -13.13 11.20
C ARG A 26 8.12 -12.09 11.01
N GLU A 27 9.11 -12.40 10.18
CA GLU A 27 10.18 -11.49 9.79
C GLU A 27 10.29 -11.47 8.27
N MET A 28 10.43 -10.27 7.69
CA MET A 28 10.50 -10.09 6.25
C MET A 28 11.80 -10.71 5.69
N PRO A 29 11.70 -11.79 4.89
CA PRO A 29 12.86 -12.42 4.26
C PRO A 29 13.57 -11.48 3.27
N PRO A 30 14.88 -11.68 3.01
CA PRO A 30 15.65 -10.82 2.12
C PRO A 30 15.10 -10.72 0.69
N HIS A 31 14.50 -11.79 0.16
CA HIS A 31 13.91 -11.78 -1.17
C HIS A 31 12.64 -10.93 -1.25
N LEU A 32 11.79 -10.94 -0.20
CA LEU A 32 10.60 -10.08 -0.13
C LEU A 32 10.99 -8.61 0.03
N ARG A 33 12.04 -8.32 0.81
CA ARG A 33 12.59 -6.97 0.89
C ARG A 33 13.04 -6.44 -0.47
N ARG A 34 13.77 -7.26 -1.24
CA ARG A 34 14.19 -6.91 -2.61
C ARG A 34 13.00 -6.66 -3.54
N GLN A 35 11.91 -7.43 -3.40
CA GLN A 35 10.69 -7.20 -4.19
C GLN A 35 9.99 -5.90 -3.80
N GLN A 36 9.94 -5.58 -2.50
CA GLN A 36 9.42 -4.31 -2.02
C GLN A 36 10.23 -3.13 -2.59
N GLU A 37 11.56 -3.19 -2.50
CA GLU A 37 12.45 -2.16 -3.05
C GLU A 37 12.28 -1.99 -4.57
N ALA A 38 12.14 -3.10 -5.31
CA ALA A 38 11.90 -3.06 -6.75
C ALA A 38 10.55 -2.39 -7.10
N LEU A 39 9.50 -2.66 -6.32
CA LEU A 39 8.21 -1.97 -6.49
C LEU A 39 8.34 -0.47 -6.18
N GLU A 40 9.06 -0.11 -5.11
CA GLU A 40 9.28 1.31 -4.77
C GLU A 40 9.99 2.05 -5.90
N GLN A 41 11.04 1.47 -6.47
CA GLN A 41 11.74 2.02 -7.63
C GLN A 41 10.83 2.10 -8.86
N HIS A 42 10.01 1.07 -9.11
CA HIS A 42 9.04 1.07 -10.22
C HIS A 42 8.04 2.22 -10.08
N LEU A 43 7.48 2.41 -8.89
CA LEU A 43 6.52 3.49 -8.62
C LEU A 43 7.16 4.88 -8.63
N GLN A 44 8.46 5.00 -8.37
CA GLN A 44 9.18 6.27 -8.55
C GLN A 44 9.25 6.69 -10.02
N HIS A 45 9.44 5.74 -10.94
CA HIS A 45 9.59 6.02 -12.38
C HIS A 45 8.26 5.99 -13.13
N TYR A 46 7.32 5.13 -12.72
CA TYR A 46 6.06 4.84 -13.42
C TYR A 46 4.84 5.08 -12.54
N GLY A 47 4.98 5.81 -11.44
CA GLY A 47 3.90 6.08 -10.48
C GLY A 47 2.69 6.77 -11.09
N GLU A 48 2.87 7.52 -12.18
CA GLU A 48 1.80 8.18 -12.94
C GLU A 48 0.77 7.19 -13.53
N HIS A 49 1.14 5.92 -13.70
CA HIS A 49 0.25 4.87 -14.18
C HIS A 49 -0.53 4.16 -13.07
N TYR A 50 -0.33 4.54 -11.80
CA TYR A 50 -0.97 3.91 -10.65
C TYR A 50 -1.76 4.94 -9.84
N PRO A 51 -2.91 4.55 -9.25
CA PRO A 51 -3.75 5.46 -8.47
C PRO A 51 -3.17 5.68 -7.06
N LEU A 52 -1.94 6.21 -6.97
CA LEU A 52 -1.19 6.39 -5.72
C LEU A 52 -1.84 7.41 -4.77
N GLU A 53 -2.64 8.33 -5.29
CA GLU A 53 -3.34 9.36 -4.50
C GLU A 53 -4.34 8.77 -3.50
N HIS A 54 -4.85 7.56 -3.76
CA HIS A 54 -5.81 6.89 -2.88
C HIS A 54 -5.12 6.08 -1.79
N PHE A 55 -3.79 6.02 -1.76
CA PHE A 55 -3.02 5.23 -0.79
C PHE A 55 -2.34 6.14 0.23
N GLN A 56 -2.25 5.65 1.46
CA GLN A 56 -1.43 6.27 2.51
C GLN A 56 0.05 6.13 2.13
N LYS A 57 0.85 7.15 2.44
CA LYS A 57 2.30 7.12 2.24
C LYS A 57 2.95 6.19 3.26
#